data_AF-A0A5J5AT64-F1
#
_entry.id   AF-A0A5J5AT64-F1
#
_cell.length_a   1.000
_cell.length_b   1.000
_cell.length_c   1.000
_cell.angle_alpha   90.00
_cell.angle_beta   90.00
_cell.angle_gamma   90.00
#
_symmetry.space_group_name_H-M   'P 1'
#
loop_
_entity.id
_entity.type
_entity.pdbx_description
1 polymer ?
#
loop_
_entity_poly.entity_id
_entity_poly.type
_entity_poly.pdbx_seq_one_letter_code
_entity_poly.pdbx_strand_id
1 'polypeptide(L)'
;MLRTVLAKEAGEVAGAGGKGFNWSQFKLPPVRSKHGWLLAGGINPENVCDALSTLTPHGVDVSSGICAPDGIQKEESRISSFMSAVNSIHY
;
A
#
# COMPACT_ATOMS: atom_id res chain seq x y z
N MET A 1 8.48 2.34 -18.84
CA MET A 1 8.79 2.11 -17.42
C MET A 1 7.57 2.42 -16.57
N LEU A 2 7.23 1.56 -15.61
CA LEU A 2 6.24 1.84 -14.56
C LEU A 2 6.71 3.01 -13.69
N ARG A 3 5.78 3.79 -13.14
CA ARG A 3 6.10 4.81 -12.13
C ARG A 3 5.55 4.39 -10.77
N THR A 4 6.35 4.53 -9.73
CA THR A 4 5.88 4.34 -8.36
C THR A 4 5.43 5.68 -7.77
N VAL A 5 4.24 5.69 -7.18
CA VAL A 5 3.72 6.80 -6.39
C VAL A 5 3.82 6.42 -4.92
N LEU A 6 4.61 7.17 -4.17
CA LEU A 6 4.75 6.98 -2.74
C LEU A 6 3.67 7.79 -2.00
N ALA A 7 2.73 7.10 -1.37
CA ALA A 7 1.81 7.69 -0.42
C ALA A 7 2.55 7.95 0.90
N LYS A 8 2.48 9.19 1.37
CA LYS A 8 3.00 9.61 2.67
C LYS A 8 2.00 10.55 3.30
N GLU A 9 1.69 10.36 4.58
CA GLU A 9 0.89 11.33 5.31
C GLU A 9 1.68 12.64 5.43
N ALA A 10 0.97 13.77 5.28
CA ALA A 10 1.53 15.08 5.53
C ALA A 10 1.54 15.33 7.05
N GLY A 11 2.52 14.76 7.75
CA GLY A 11 2.62 14.82 9.21
C GLY A 11 3.16 13.51 9.78
N GLU A 12 3.71 13.57 10.99
CA GLU A 12 4.50 12.54 11.66
C GLU A 12 3.94 11.10 11.68
N VAL A 13 4.86 10.15 11.49
CA VAL A 13 4.82 8.71 11.83
C VAL A 13 3.44 8.04 11.91
N ALA A 14 3.09 7.32 10.84
CA ALA A 14 2.12 6.23 10.92
C ALA A 14 2.74 5.05 11.71
N GLY A 15 2.79 5.19 13.02
CA GLY A 15 3.09 4.15 13.98
C GLY A 15 1.94 4.04 14.99
N ALA A 16 1.38 2.83 15.11
CA ALA A 16 0.54 2.37 16.22
C ALA A 16 -0.65 3.26 16.62
N GLY A 17 -1.75 3.24 15.84
CA GLY A 17 -2.93 4.03 16.22
C GLY A 17 -4.25 3.70 15.51
N GLY A 18 -4.51 2.46 15.08
CA GLY A 18 -5.85 1.96 14.73
C GLY A 18 -6.66 2.66 13.62
N LYS A 19 -6.20 3.79 13.08
CA LYS A 19 -6.77 4.47 11.91
C LYS A 19 -5.80 4.28 10.75
N GLY A 20 -6.17 3.42 9.81
CA GLY A 20 -5.40 3.24 8.58
C GLY A 20 -5.28 4.55 7.80
N PHE A 21 -4.29 4.62 6.91
CA PHE A 21 -4.09 5.73 5.98
C PHE A 21 -5.40 6.04 5.25
N ASN A 22 -5.86 7.30 5.27
CA ASN A 22 -7.10 7.67 4.59
C ASN A 22 -6.88 7.87 3.08
N TRP A 23 -7.01 6.79 2.31
CA TRP A 23 -6.82 6.79 0.87
C TRP A 23 -7.74 7.78 0.12
N SER A 24 -8.93 8.08 0.64
CA SER A 24 -9.87 9.03 0.01
C SER A 24 -9.38 10.48 0.01
N GLN A 25 -8.49 10.83 0.94
CA GLN A 25 -7.89 12.17 1.03
C GLN A 25 -6.57 12.29 0.29
N PHE A 26 -6.02 11.17 -0.20
CA PHE A 26 -4.77 11.18 -0.94
C PHE A 26 -4.96 11.75 -2.33
N LYS A 27 -4.31 12.88 -2.59
CA LYS A 27 -4.31 13.50 -3.91
C LYS A 27 -3.26 12.83 -4.78
N LEU A 28 -3.72 11.97 -5.70
CA LEU A 28 -2.85 11.32 -6.67
C LEU A 28 -2.13 12.38 -7.52
N PRO A 29 -0.77 12.46 -7.47
CA PRO A 29 -0.04 13.36 -8.34
C PRO A 29 -0.22 12.96 -9.82
N PRO A 30 -0.02 13.88 -10.78
CA PRO A 30 -0.10 13.53 -12.19
C PRO A 30 0.86 12.39 -12.57
N VAL A 31 0.30 11.22 -12.84
CA VAL A 31 1.07 10.05 -13.26
C VAL A 31 1.16 10.03 -14.78
N ARG A 32 2.32 10.39 -15.33
CA ARG A 32 2.60 10.26 -16.77
C ARG A 32 3.43 9.01 -17.05
N SER A 33 2.73 7.90 -17.32
CA SER A 33 3.33 6.62 -17.69
C SER A 33 2.44 5.87 -18.67
N LYS A 34 3.00 5.43 -19.81
CA LYS A 34 2.31 4.56 -20.77
C LYS A 34 2.14 3.12 -20.27
N HIS A 35 2.81 2.75 -19.18
CA HIS A 35 2.85 1.37 -18.68
C HIS A 35 2.08 1.22 -17.36
N GLY A 36 1.36 2.25 -16.91
CA GLY A 36 0.70 2.28 -15.61
C GLY A 36 1.61 2.72 -14.47
N TRP A 37 1.16 2.48 -13.24
CA TRP A 37 1.82 2.92 -12.02
C TRP A 37 1.56 2.00 -10.83
N LEU A 38 2.50 2.03 -9.88
CA LEU A 38 2.46 1.26 -8.65
C LEU A 38 2.21 2.19 -7.46
N LEU A 39 1.35 1.79 -6.53
CA LEU A 39 1.19 2.46 -5.25
C LEU A 39 2.18 1.87 -4.24
N ALA A 40 2.90 2.72 -3.51
CA ALA A 40 3.77 2.32 -2.42
C ALA A 40 3.55 3.23 -1.19
N GLY A 41 4.06 2.82 -0.04
CA GLY A 41 4.06 3.63 1.19
C GLY A 41 2.91 3.33 2.12
N GLY A 42 3.23 2.83 3.33
CA GLY A 42 2.26 2.55 4.39
C GLY A 42 1.26 1.42 4.10
N ILE A 43 1.41 0.68 2.98
CA ILE A 43 0.51 -0.43 2.62
C ILE A 43 0.83 -1.66 3.48
N ASN A 44 -0.20 -2.37 3.94
CA ASN A 44 -0.13 -3.60 4.73
C ASN A 44 -1.35 -4.51 4.44
N PRO A 45 -1.40 -5.76 4.94
CA PRO A 45 -2.52 -6.65 4.74
C PRO A 45 -3.88 -6.07 5.16
N GLU A 46 -3.87 -5.20 6.16
CA GLU A 46 -5.09 -4.64 6.76
C GLU A 46 -5.69 -3.49 5.95
N ASN A 47 -4.91 -2.80 5.11
CA ASN A 47 -5.34 -1.61 4.37
C ASN A 47 -5.23 -1.69 2.84
N VAL A 48 -4.62 -2.75 2.30
CA VAL A 48 -4.37 -2.87 0.86
C VAL A 48 -5.66 -2.89 0.05
N CYS A 49 -6.72 -3.50 0.56
CA CYS A 49 -8.00 -3.55 -0.15
C CYS A 49 -8.61 -2.14 -0.33
N ASP A 50 -8.61 -1.34 0.72
CA ASP A 50 -9.10 0.04 0.67
C ASP A 50 -8.25 0.89 -0.28
N ALA A 51 -6.93 0.70 -0.26
CA ALA A 51 -6.00 1.42 -1.12
C ALA A 51 -6.27 1.14 -2.60
N LEU A 52 -6.37 -0.15 -2.95
CA LEU A 52 -6.61 -0.60 -4.33
C LEU A 52 -7.98 -0.16 -4.84
N SER A 53 -9.02 -0.30 -4.01
CA SER A 53 -10.40 0.08 -4.39
C SER A 53 -10.56 1.60 -4.56
N THR A 54 -9.80 2.40 -3.80
CA THR A 54 -9.89 3.86 -3.85
C THR A 54 -9.07 4.46 -4.99
N LEU A 55 -7.84 3.96 -5.18
CA LEU A 55 -6.87 4.60 -6.08
C LEU A 55 -6.68 3.87 -7.41
N THR A 56 -7.13 2.61 -7.51
CA THR A 56 -7.04 1.78 -8.74
C THR A 56 -5.65 1.79 -9.40
N PRO A 57 -4.54 1.55 -8.65
CA PRO A 57 -3.22 1.45 -9.25
C PRO A 57 -3.09 0.18 -10.11
N HIS A 58 -2.07 0.12 -10.96
CA HIS A 58 -1.79 -1.07 -11.77
C HIS A 58 -1.03 -2.15 -10.97
N GLY A 59 -0.58 -1.80 -9.77
CA GLY A 59 0.04 -2.71 -8.82
C GLY A 59 0.40 -2.01 -7.52
N VAL A 60 0.89 -2.78 -6.56
CA VAL A 60 1.33 -2.30 -5.24
C VAL A 60 2.73 -2.78 -4.94
N ASP A 61 3.49 -1.96 -4.24
CA ASP A 61 4.81 -2.27 -3.70
C ASP A 61 4.75 -2.17 -2.17
N VAL A 62 5.08 -3.28 -1.51
CA VAL A 62 5.02 -3.42 -0.06
C VAL A 62 6.38 -3.84 0.49
N SER A 63 6.85 -3.12 1.51
CA SER A 63 8.05 -3.49 2.26
C SER A 63 7.76 -3.64 3.75
N SER A 64 7.76 -2.56 4.53
CA SER A 64 7.64 -2.64 6.00
C SER A 64 6.30 -3.20 6.48
N GLY A 65 5.21 -3.03 5.72
CA GLY A 65 3.88 -3.53 6.09
C GLY A 65 3.77 -5.06 6.18
N ILE A 66 4.76 -5.81 5.69
CA ILE A 66 4.83 -7.28 5.80
C ILE A 66 6.08 -7.76 6.57
N CYS A 67 6.76 -6.85 7.27
CA CYS A 67 7.83 -7.23 8.17
C CYS A 67 7.26 -7.78 9.49
N ALA A 68 8.04 -8.65 10.14
CA ALA A 68 7.85 -9.05 11.53
C ALA A 68 7.95 -7.82 12.47
N PRO A 69 7.61 -7.97 13.77
CA PRO A 69 7.69 -6.87 14.73
C PRO A 69 9.08 -6.22 14.86
N ASP A 70 10.15 -6.93 14.47
CA ASP A 70 11.51 -6.39 14.42
C ASP A 70 11.72 -5.34 13.30
N GLY A 71 10.80 -5.25 12.35
CA GLY A 71 10.85 -4.36 11.18
C GLY A 71 11.87 -4.75 10.12
N ILE A 72 12.63 -5.83 10.32
CA ILE A 72 13.76 -6.23 9.49
C ILE A 72 13.38 -7.44 8.64
N GLN A 73 12.91 -8.51 9.28
CA GLN A 73 12.60 -9.76 8.60
C GLN A 73 11.19 -9.70 8.01
N LYS A 74 10.99 -10.33 6.85
CA LYS A 74 9.65 -10.53 6.30
C LYS A 74 8.97 -11.66 7.06
N GLU A 75 7.70 -11.47 7.41
CA GLU A 75 6.90 -12.49 8.10
C GLU A 75 6.01 -13.23 7.09
N GLU A 76 6.17 -14.55 6.99
CA GLU A 76 5.43 -15.38 6.03
C GLU A 76 3.91 -15.27 6.19
N SER A 77 3.43 -15.17 7.44
CA SER A 77 2.01 -15.01 7.76
C SER A 77 1.45 -13.70 7.19
N ARG A 78 2.23 -12.61 7.28
CA ARG A 78 1.87 -11.28 6.77
C ARG A 78 1.95 -11.23 5.25
N ILE A 79 2.94 -11.87 4.64
CA ILE A 79 3.00 -12.03 3.18
C ILE A 79 1.75 -12.78 2.68
N SER A 80 1.40 -13.90 3.31
CA SER A 80 0.26 -14.72 2.93
C SER A 80 -1.06 -13.95 3.08
N SER A 81 -1.21 -13.22 4.19
CA SER A 81 -2.37 -12.34 4.42
C SER A 81 -2.44 -11.21 3.39
N PHE A 82 -1.31 -10.57 3.06
CA PHE A 82 -1.25 -9.52 2.04
C PHE A 82 -1.70 -10.03 0.67
N MET A 83 -1.15 -11.16 0.23
CA MET A 83 -1.50 -11.77 -1.05
C MET A 83 -2.97 -12.18 -1.09
N SER A 84 -3.50 -12.73 0.01
CA SER A 84 -4.92 -13.09 0.12
C SER A 84 -5.82 -11.86 -0.01
N ALA A 85 -5.47 -10.77 0.66
CA ALA A 85 -6.21 -9.50 0.58
C ALA A 85 -6.17 -8.94 -0.85
N VAL A 86 -5.00 -8.88 -1.50
CA VAL A 86 -4.86 -8.41 -2.89
C VAL A 86 -5.70 -9.26 -3.86
N ASN A 87 -5.66 -10.58 -3.71
CA ASN A 87 -6.41 -11.51 -4.58
C ASN A 87 -7.93 -11.49 -4.33
N SER A 88 -8.39 -10.94 -3.21
CA SER A 88 -9.82 -10.81 -2.90
C SER A 88 -10.50 -9.68 -3.66
N ILE A 89 -9.73 -8.74 -4.23
CA ILE A 89 -10.27 -7.63 -5.00
C ILE A 89 -10.58 -8.05 -6.44
N HIS A 90 -11.71 -7.54 -6.93
CA HIS A 90 -12.10 -7.62 -8.32
C HIS A 90 -12.15 -6.20 -8.88
N TYR A 91 -11.33 -5.97 -9.91
CA TYR A 91 -11.28 -4.73 -10.67
C TYR A 91 -12.36 -4.68 -11.74
#